data_AF-A0A7C2Z9G9-F1
#
_entry.id   AF-A0A7C2Z9G9-F1
#
_cell.length_a   1.000
_cell.length_b   1.000
_cell.length_c   1.000
_cell.angle_alpha   90.00
_cell.angle_beta   90.00
_cell.angle_gamma   90.00
#
_symmetry.space_group_name_H-M   'P 1'
#
loop_
_entity.id
_entity.type
_entity.pdbx_description
1 polymer ?
#
loop_
_entity_poly.entity_id
_entity_poly.type
_entity_poly.pdbx_seq_one_letter_code
_entity_poly.pdbx_strand_id
1 'polypeptide(L)'
;MFNYIIGQKKILFGYSEQDIVEVLSRLTSKANIEFGIHVCGRLNQRIVELLLEVPRIRYINIELHDSPSNLDLLNRSLFEKHDKYLAPGIVSAQKAVVEPVDRALSILESAYKRVGDRIDLVTGDCGFGGLRGTLGDREKEYEIAVSKLRIVVETVHRFKKTIGVDL
;
A
#
# COMPACT_ATOMS: atom_id res chain seq x y z
N MET A 1 -7.73 3.89 10.63
CA MET A 1 -9.17 4.15 10.91
C MET A 1 -10.05 3.00 10.40
N PHE A 2 -9.95 2.57 9.12
CA PHE A 2 -10.75 1.46 8.58
C PHE A 2 -10.68 0.16 9.39
N ASN A 3 -9.49 -0.27 9.81
CA ASN A 3 -9.29 -1.47 10.65
C ASN A 3 -10.07 -1.46 11.99
N TYR A 4 -10.44 -0.28 12.51
CA TYR A 4 -11.19 -0.17 13.76
C TYR A 4 -12.71 -0.22 13.55
N ILE A 5 -13.18 0.02 12.33
CA ILE A 5 -14.61 0.05 11.98
C ILE A 5 -15.00 -1.23 11.24
N ILE A 6 -14.16 -1.69 10.30
CA ILE A 6 -14.40 -2.88 9.48
C ILE A 6 -13.64 -4.07 10.10
N GLY A 7 -14.34 -4.81 10.95
CA GLY A 7 -13.84 -6.09 11.45
C GLY A 7 -14.11 -7.23 10.48
N GLN A 8 -13.35 -8.31 10.60
CA GLN A 8 -13.52 -9.52 9.77
C GLN A 8 -14.96 -10.08 9.85
N LYS A 9 -15.59 -10.04 11.04
CA LYS A 9 -16.95 -10.59 11.26
C LYS A 9 -18.06 -9.55 11.19
N LYS A 10 -17.79 -8.30 11.56
CA LYS A 10 -18.80 -7.25 11.67
C LYS A 10 -18.21 -5.87 11.40
N ILE A 11 -19.04 -4.99 10.87
CA ILE A 11 -18.78 -3.55 10.82
C ILE A 11 -19.37 -2.91 12.08
N LEU A 12 -18.63 -2.03 12.72
CA LEU A 12 -19.03 -1.40 13.98
C LEU A 12 -19.95 -0.19 13.75
N PHE A 13 -20.60 0.27 14.83
CA PHE A 13 -21.41 1.49 14.89
C PHE A 13 -22.65 1.51 13.98
N GLY A 14 -23.10 0.34 13.51
CA GLY A 14 -24.28 0.22 12.66
C GLY A 14 -24.05 0.62 11.21
N TYR A 15 -22.79 0.85 10.81
CA TYR A 15 -22.46 1.06 9.40
C TYR A 15 -22.53 -0.24 8.60
N SER A 16 -22.92 -0.12 7.34
CA SER A 16 -22.87 -1.15 6.30
C SER A 16 -21.66 -0.96 5.39
N GLU A 17 -21.39 -1.94 4.52
CA GLU A 17 -20.35 -1.80 3.48
C GLU A 17 -20.71 -0.68 2.49
N GLN A 18 -22.01 -0.58 2.16
CA GLN A 18 -22.56 0.42 1.26
C GLN A 18 -22.35 1.83 1.79
N ASP A 19 -22.50 2.06 3.09
CA ASP A 19 -22.25 3.38 3.70
C ASP A 19 -20.80 3.83 3.45
N ILE A 20 -19.85 2.89 3.58
CA ILE A 20 -18.42 3.18 3.42
C ILE A 20 -18.10 3.45 1.95
N VAL A 21 -18.60 2.61 1.04
CA VAL A 21 -18.43 2.80 -0.40
C VAL A 21 -19.05 4.11 -0.84
N GLU A 22 -20.25 4.44 -0.38
CA GLU A 22 -20.96 5.68 -0.73
C GLU A 22 -20.19 6.92 -0.26
N VAL A 23 -19.72 6.95 0.98
CA VAL A 23 -18.95 8.08 1.51
C VAL A 23 -17.67 8.29 0.69
N LEU A 24 -16.92 7.23 0.40
CA LEU A 24 -15.71 7.34 -0.40
C LEU A 24 -16.01 7.76 -1.84
N SER A 25 -17.07 7.22 -2.44
CA SER A 25 -17.53 7.59 -3.79
C SER A 25 -17.91 9.07 -3.89
N ARG A 26 -18.59 9.61 -2.87
CA ARG A 26 -18.98 11.03 -2.79
C ARG A 26 -17.77 11.95 -2.65
N LEU A 27 -16.68 11.48 -2.05
CA LEU A 27 -15.43 12.25 -1.96
C LEU A 27 -14.70 12.29 -3.30
N THR A 28 -14.63 11.15 -4.00
CA THR A 28 -13.92 11.03 -5.27
C THR A 28 -14.70 11.55 -6.48
N SER A 29 -16.02 11.72 -6.37
CA SER A 29 -16.83 12.27 -7.46
C SER A 29 -16.63 13.77 -7.69
N LYS A 30 -16.03 14.49 -6.73
CA LYS A 30 -15.91 15.96 -6.76
C LYS A 30 -14.79 16.50 -7.65
N ALA A 31 -13.87 15.65 -8.10
CA ALA A 31 -12.78 16.07 -8.98
C ALA A 31 -12.55 15.05 -10.09
N ASN A 32 -12.18 15.53 -11.29
CA ASN A 32 -11.86 14.66 -12.41
C ASN A 32 -10.35 14.36 -12.46
N ILE A 33 -9.87 13.70 -11.41
CA ILE A 33 -8.47 13.29 -11.23
C ILE A 33 -8.43 11.82 -10.79
N GLU A 34 -7.24 11.23 -10.78
CA GLU A 34 -7.05 9.90 -10.23
C GLU A 34 -7.00 9.93 -8.71
N PHE A 35 -7.55 8.90 -8.08
CA PHE A 35 -7.54 8.75 -6.62
C PHE A 35 -6.80 7.49 -6.22
N GLY A 36 -5.97 7.61 -5.19
CA GLY A 36 -5.42 6.49 -4.46
C GLY A 36 -5.93 6.48 -3.02
N ILE A 37 -5.95 5.31 -2.39
CA ILE A 37 -6.20 5.17 -0.97
C ILE A 37 -5.06 4.41 -0.32
N HIS A 38 -4.62 4.91 0.83
CA HIS A 38 -3.60 4.27 1.64
C HIS A 38 -4.23 3.67 2.90
N VAL A 39 -3.89 2.43 3.22
CA VAL A 39 -4.34 1.75 4.44
C VAL A 39 -3.18 1.07 5.15
N CYS A 40 -2.88 1.53 6.36
CA CYS A 40 -1.79 1.00 7.19
C CYS A 40 -2.19 -0.25 7.97
N GLY A 41 -1.17 -1.00 8.39
CA GLY A 41 -1.25 -2.10 9.32
C GLY A 41 -1.79 -3.40 8.74
N ARG A 42 -1.98 -4.37 9.62
CA ARG A 42 -2.53 -5.69 9.26
C ARG A 42 -3.98 -5.56 8.83
N LEU A 43 -4.29 -5.97 7.61
CA LEU A 43 -5.63 -5.90 7.03
C LEU A 43 -6.34 -7.25 7.14
N ASN A 44 -7.64 -7.22 6.89
CA ASN A 44 -8.43 -8.42 6.62
C ASN A 44 -9.00 -8.34 5.20
N GLN A 45 -9.39 -9.49 4.65
CA GLN A 45 -9.86 -9.63 3.27
C GLN A 45 -11.01 -8.67 2.93
N ARG A 46 -11.96 -8.51 3.87
CA ARG A 46 -13.15 -7.65 3.71
C ARG A 46 -12.79 -6.20 3.45
N ILE A 47 -11.72 -5.68 4.07
CA ILE A 47 -11.26 -4.31 3.83
C ILE A 47 -10.74 -4.16 2.39
N VAL A 48 -9.95 -5.12 1.92
CA VAL A 48 -9.40 -5.08 0.56
C VAL A 48 -10.54 -5.12 -0.46
N GLU A 49 -11.47 -6.06 -0.30
CA GLU A 49 -12.64 -6.21 -1.19
C GLU A 49 -13.49 -4.93 -1.24
N LEU A 50 -13.84 -4.36 -0.08
CA LEU A 50 -14.62 -3.13 -0.01
C LEU A 50 -13.93 -1.97 -0.73
N LEU A 51 -12.61 -1.82 -0.55
CA LEU A 51 -11.85 -0.74 -1.18
C LEU A 51 -11.73 -0.90 -2.69
N LEU A 52 -11.66 -2.14 -3.19
CA LEU A 52 -11.69 -2.43 -4.62
C LEU A 52 -13.05 -2.09 -5.25
N GLU A 53 -14.14 -2.16 -4.49
CA GLU A 53 -15.48 -1.77 -4.96
C GLU A 53 -15.66 -0.26 -5.13
N VAL A 54 -14.85 0.56 -4.47
CA VAL A 54 -15.02 2.01 -4.52
C VAL A 54 -14.72 2.55 -5.94
N PRO A 55 -15.70 3.19 -6.60
CA PRO A 55 -15.48 3.86 -7.88
C PRO A 55 -14.39 4.94 -7.79
N ARG A 56 -13.66 5.12 -8.89
CA ARG A 56 -12.64 6.17 -9.09
C ARG A 56 -11.39 6.12 -8.19
N ILE A 57 -11.38 5.34 -7.12
CA ILE A 57 -10.13 4.96 -6.43
C ILE A 57 -9.42 3.94 -7.32
N ARG A 58 -8.34 4.33 -7.99
CA ARG A 58 -7.59 3.45 -8.91
C ARG A 58 -6.45 2.72 -8.20
N TYR A 59 -5.82 3.36 -7.22
CA TYR A 59 -4.62 2.87 -6.54
C TYR A 59 -4.89 2.45 -5.10
N ILE A 60 -4.59 1.19 -4.76
CA ILE A 60 -4.73 0.67 -3.40
C ILE A 60 -3.35 0.48 -2.80
N ASN A 61 -2.97 1.37 -1.87
CA ASN A 61 -1.68 1.33 -1.21
C ASN A 61 -1.74 0.54 0.10
N ILE A 62 -0.99 -0.56 0.15
CA ILE A 62 -1.00 -1.53 1.25
C ILE A 62 0.42 -1.68 1.82
N GLU A 63 0.50 -1.65 3.14
CA GLU A 63 1.70 -1.99 3.91
C GLU A 63 2.07 -3.46 3.74
N LEU A 64 3.23 -3.77 3.15
CA LEU A 64 3.70 -5.16 2.96
C LEU A 64 5.03 -5.43 3.67
N HIS A 65 5.84 -4.41 3.96
CA HIS A 65 7.10 -4.63 4.65
C HIS A 65 6.92 -4.90 6.15
N ASP A 66 6.19 -4.03 6.84
CA ASP A 66 5.90 -4.17 8.27
C ASP A 66 4.71 -5.11 8.55
N SER A 67 3.84 -5.32 7.57
CA SER A 67 2.69 -6.25 7.64
C SER A 67 2.72 -7.33 6.54
N PRO A 68 3.70 -8.25 6.54
CA PRO A 68 3.90 -9.22 5.44
C PRO A 68 2.72 -10.17 5.22
N SER A 69 1.89 -10.42 6.23
CA SER A 69 0.66 -11.22 6.10
C SER A 69 -0.36 -10.62 5.13
N ASN A 70 -0.25 -9.33 4.80
CA ASN A 70 -1.13 -8.67 3.83
C ASN A 70 -0.93 -9.20 2.41
N LEU A 71 0.22 -9.85 2.12
CA LEU A 71 0.46 -10.53 0.83
C LEU A 71 -0.58 -11.62 0.54
N ASP A 72 -1.13 -12.26 1.58
CA ASP A 72 -2.11 -13.34 1.44
C ASP A 72 -3.51 -12.83 1.04
N LEU A 73 -3.74 -11.52 1.14
CA LEU A 73 -4.98 -10.86 0.75
C LEU A 73 -5.00 -10.47 -0.73
N LEU A 74 -3.85 -10.55 -1.39
CA LEU A 74 -3.67 -10.11 -2.76
C LEU A 74 -4.14 -11.18 -3.74
N ASN A 75 -5.05 -10.79 -4.63
CA ASN A 75 -5.60 -11.68 -5.66
C ASN A 75 -5.73 -10.94 -6.99
N ARG A 76 -4.96 -11.36 -7.99
CA ARG A 76 -4.99 -10.81 -9.35
C ARG A 76 -6.40 -10.65 -9.92
N SER A 77 -7.23 -11.68 -9.81
CA SER A 77 -8.59 -11.66 -10.39
C SER A 77 -9.48 -10.57 -9.76
N LEU A 78 -9.28 -10.25 -8.48
CA LEU A 78 -10.01 -9.16 -7.82
C LEU A 78 -9.55 -7.79 -8.34
N PHE A 79 -8.24 -7.57 -8.45
CA PHE A 79 -7.70 -6.31 -8.99
C PHE A 79 -8.10 -6.10 -10.46
N GLU A 80 -8.07 -7.15 -11.28
CA GLU A 80 -8.52 -7.10 -12.68
C GLU A 80 -10.03 -6.82 -12.80
N LYS A 81 -10.86 -7.53 -12.02
CA LYS A 81 -12.32 -7.35 -12.01
C LYS A 81 -12.73 -5.90 -11.72
N HIS A 82 -12.01 -5.24 -10.82
CA HIS A 82 -12.32 -3.89 -10.36
C HIS A 82 -11.50 -2.79 -11.08
N ASP A 83 -10.66 -3.18 -12.04
CA ASP A 83 -9.71 -2.32 -12.76
C ASP A 83 -8.87 -1.43 -11.83
N LYS A 84 -8.26 -2.07 -10.83
CA LYS A 84 -7.44 -1.42 -9.80
C LYS A 84 -5.99 -1.82 -9.92
N TYR A 85 -5.13 -0.97 -9.38
CA TYR A 85 -3.70 -1.22 -9.26
C TYR A 85 -3.30 -1.27 -7.79
N LEU A 86 -2.44 -2.23 -7.45
CA LEU A 86 -1.76 -2.30 -6.18
C LEU A 86 -0.62 -1.28 -6.17
N ALA A 87 -0.51 -0.57 -5.05
CA ALA A 87 0.68 0.19 -4.71
C ALA A 87 1.36 -0.48 -3.49
N PRO A 88 2.38 -1.34 -3.68
CA PRO A 88 2.98 -2.06 -2.57
C PRO A 88 3.89 -1.16 -1.72
N GLY A 89 3.74 -1.22 -0.40
CA GLY A 89 4.70 -0.67 0.57
C GLY A 89 5.85 -1.66 0.82
N ILE A 90 7.07 -1.31 0.42
CA ILE A 90 8.22 -2.24 0.41
C ILE A 90 9.34 -1.88 1.40
N VAL A 91 9.22 -0.73 2.07
CA VAL A 91 10.15 -0.26 3.11
C VAL A 91 9.36 0.27 4.31
N SER A 92 9.89 0.10 5.53
CA SER A 92 9.24 0.58 6.74
C SER A 92 9.27 2.11 6.82
N ALA A 93 8.13 2.70 7.17
CA ALA A 93 7.99 4.12 7.43
C ALA A 93 8.22 4.53 8.91
N GLN A 94 8.43 3.55 9.79
CA GLN A 94 8.49 3.74 11.25
C GLN A 94 9.84 3.32 11.84
N LYS A 95 10.57 2.40 11.20
CA LYS A 95 11.86 1.93 11.69
C LYS A 95 12.98 2.80 11.14
N ALA A 96 13.76 3.41 12.03
CA ALA A 96 14.92 4.25 11.71
C ALA A 96 16.16 3.43 11.29
N VAL A 97 15.96 2.47 10.39
CA VAL A 97 16.99 1.60 9.83
C VAL A 97 16.71 1.47 8.33
N VAL A 98 17.74 1.67 7.51
CA VAL A 98 17.64 1.52 6.06
C VAL A 98 17.63 0.03 5.70
N GLU A 99 16.63 -0.38 4.92
CA GLU A 99 16.47 -1.75 4.47
C GLU A 99 17.53 -2.14 3.43
N PRO A 100 17.99 -3.41 3.41
CA PRO A 100 18.71 -3.94 2.27
C PRO A 100 17.81 -3.94 1.02
N VAL A 101 18.35 -3.56 -0.13
CA VAL A 101 17.63 -3.55 -1.41
C VAL A 101 17.00 -4.91 -1.73
N ASP A 102 17.72 -6.00 -1.45
CA ASP A 102 17.24 -7.36 -1.76
C ASP A 102 16.00 -7.73 -0.94
N ARG A 103 15.88 -7.21 0.30
CA ARG A 103 14.67 -7.38 1.11
C ARG A 103 13.49 -6.69 0.45
N ALA A 104 13.65 -5.43 0.07
CA ALA A 104 12.60 -4.67 -0.61
C ALA A 104 12.21 -5.30 -1.97
N LEU A 105 13.20 -5.81 -2.72
CA LEU A 105 12.99 -6.53 -3.98
C LEU A 105 12.16 -7.81 -3.77
N SER A 106 12.50 -8.63 -2.79
CA SER A 106 11.75 -9.87 -2.51
C SER A 106 10.27 -9.61 -2.16
N ILE A 107 9.96 -8.48 -1.50
CA ILE A 107 8.59 -8.08 -1.20
C ILE A 107 7.86 -7.72 -2.50
N LEU A 108 8.49 -6.90 -3.36
CA LEU A 108 7.93 -6.50 -4.64
C LEU A 108 7.68 -7.72 -5.55
N GLU A 109 8.64 -8.64 -5.63
CA GLU A 109 8.49 -9.90 -6.37
C GLU A 109 7.35 -10.77 -5.83
N SER A 110 7.19 -10.82 -4.50
CA SER A 110 6.10 -11.56 -3.86
C SER A 110 4.74 -10.93 -4.17
N ALA A 111 4.65 -9.60 -4.16
CA ALA A 111 3.44 -8.88 -4.58
C ALA A 111 3.13 -9.15 -6.07
N TYR A 112 4.13 -9.05 -6.94
CA TYR A 112 3.98 -9.32 -8.38
C TYR A 112 3.51 -10.75 -8.66
N LYS A 113 4.01 -11.75 -7.93
CA LYS A 113 3.51 -13.13 -8.04
C LYS A 113 2.01 -13.26 -7.71
N ARG A 114 1.44 -12.35 -6.92
CA ARG A 114 0.03 -12.38 -6.49
C ARG A 114 -0.90 -11.58 -7.39
N VAL A 115 -0.46 -10.43 -7.89
CA VAL A 115 -1.31 -9.51 -8.68
C VAL A 115 -0.85 -9.31 -10.13
N GLY A 116 0.31 -9.83 -10.50
CA GLY A 116 0.90 -9.66 -11.82
C GLY A 116 1.18 -8.19 -12.15
N ASP A 117 0.82 -7.80 -13.37
CA ASP A 117 0.94 -6.47 -13.95
C ASP A 117 -0.03 -5.43 -13.37
N ARG A 118 -0.83 -5.79 -12.36
CA ARG A 118 -1.67 -4.83 -11.60
C ARG A 118 -0.86 -4.11 -10.50
N ILE A 119 0.37 -3.73 -10.78
CA ILE A 119 1.23 -2.87 -9.94
C ILE A 119 1.58 -1.62 -10.76
N ASP A 120 1.50 -0.44 -10.16
CA ASP A 120 1.79 0.85 -10.85
C ASP A 120 2.60 1.82 -9.95
N LEU A 121 2.45 1.76 -8.62
CA LEU A 121 3.15 2.68 -7.70
C LEU A 121 3.86 1.91 -6.58
N VAL A 122 5.18 1.82 -6.63
CA VAL A 122 5.97 1.21 -5.54
C VAL A 122 6.32 2.27 -4.49
N THR A 123 6.07 1.96 -3.21
CA THR A 123 6.05 2.97 -2.14
C THR A 123 6.73 2.48 -0.86
N GLY A 124 6.89 3.37 0.13
CA GLY A 124 7.05 2.95 1.52
C GLY A 124 5.72 2.51 2.14
N ASP A 125 5.79 1.79 3.25
CA ASP A 125 4.62 1.32 4.00
C ASP A 125 3.67 2.42 4.45
N CYS A 126 4.15 3.64 4.63
CA CYS A 126 3.38 4.84 4.97
C CYS A 126 4.27 6.09 4.71
N GLY A 127 3.83 7.27 5.12
CA GLY A 127 4.66 8.48 5.10
C GLY A 127 5.78 8.43 6.15
N PHE A 128 7.00 8.81 5.77
CA PHE A 128 8.18 8.86 6.66
C PHE A 128 8.10 9.87 7.81
N GLY A 129 6.98 10.57 7.98
CA GLY A 129 6.71 11.35 9.18
C GLY A 129 6.76 10.49 10.47
N GLY A 130 6.55 9.18 10.35
CA GLY A 130 6.71 8.21 11.44
C GLY A 130 8.13 8.07 11.98
N LEU A 131 9.15 8.58 11.28
CA LEU A 131 10.54 8.58 11.75
C LEU A 131 10.86 9.74 12.70
N ARG A 132 10.00 10.77 12.77
CA ARG A 132 10.29 11.99 13.56
C ARG A 132 10.43 11.66 15.05
N GLY A 133 11.55 12.04 15.64
CA GLY A 133 11.85 11.86 17.05
C GLY A 133 12.24 10.42 17.44
N THR A 134 12.42 9.51 16.47
CA THR A 134 12.84 8.12 16.75
C THR A 134 14.31 8.00 17.15
N LEU A 135 15.15 8.95 16.70
CA LEU A 135 16.58 9.00 17.04
C LEU A 135 16.94 10.22 17.89
N GLY A 136 16.02 11.17 18.06
CA GLY A 136 16.29 12.46 18.72
C GLY A 136 17.13 13.40 17.86
N ASP A 137 17.39 13.04 16.60
CA ASP A 137 18.19 13.78 15.64
C ASP A 137 17.42 13.88 14.31
N ARG A 138 16.91 15.08 14.04
CA ARG A 138 16.05 15.33 12.87
C ARG A 138 16.82 15.22 11.56
N GLU A 139 18.10 15.57 11.53
CA GLU A 139 18.91 15.52 10.31
C GLU A 139 19.16 14.06 9.95
N LYS A 140 19.57 13.25 10.92
CA LYS A 140 19.75 11.80 10.73
C LYS A 140 18.45 11.08 10.35
N GLU A 141 17.32 11.44 10.96
CA GLU A 141 16.00 10.90 10.60
C GLU A 141 15.62 11.24 9.15
N TYR A 142 15.92 12.46 8.71
CA TYR A 142 15.71 12.89 7.32
C TYR A 142 16.62 12.13 6.35
N GLU A 143 17.91 11.98 6.67
CA GLU A 143 18.85 11.19 5.87
C GLU A 143 18.41 9.73 5.70
N ILE A 144 17.86 9.13 6.76
CA ILE A 144 17.28 7.78 6.70
C ILE A 144 16.07 7.76 5.79
N ALA A 145 15.16 8.74 5.88
CA ALA A 145 13.99 8.82 5.00
C ALA A 145 14.40 8.92 3.53
N VAL A 146 15.38 9.77 3.20
CA VAL A 146 15.90 9.90 1.84
C VAL A 146 16.58 8.61 1.38
N SER A 147 17.33 7.95 2.26
CA SER A 147 17.97 6.66 1.95
C SER A 147 16.94 5.57 1.64
N LYS A 148 15.85 5.49 2.40
CA LYS A 148 14.73 4.58 2.12
C LYS A 148 14.05 4.85 0.78
N LEU A 149 13.91 6.12 0.38
CA LEU A 149 13.43 6.46 -0.96
C LEU A 149 14.38 5.97 -2.05
N ARG A 150 15.70 6.08 -1.85
CA ARG A 150 16.69 5.51 -2.79
C ARG A 150 16.54 3.99 -2.90
N ILE A 151 16.27 3.29 -1.80
CA ILE A 151 15.99 1.84 -1.82
C ILE A 151 14.78 1.55 -2.70
N VAL A 152 13.67 2.27 -2.54
CA VAL A 152 12.47 2.09 -3.38
C VAL A 152 12.80 2.23 -4.86
N VAL A 153 13.49 3.30 -5.25
CA VAL A 153 13.88 3.57 -6.64
C VAL A 153 14.80 2.48 -7.19
N GLU A 154 15.83 2.10 -6.43
CA GLU A 154 16.79 1.06 -6.83
C GLU A 154 16.09 -0.31 -6.96
N THR A 155 15.17 -0.64 -6.04
CA THR A 155 14.37 -1.86 -6.10
C THR A 155 13.54 -1.91 -7.38
N VAL A 156 12.86 -0.83 -7.75
CA VAL A 156 12.10 -0.77 -9.02
C VAL A 156 13.02 -0.98 -10.20
N HIS A 157 14.18 -0.31 -10.25
CA HIS A 157 15.13 -0.46 -11.35
C HIS A 157 15.64 -1.89 -11.50
N ARG A 158 15.97 -2.56 -10.39
CA ARG A 158 16.37 -3.98 -10.40
C ARG A 158 15.23 -4.87 -10.85
N PHE A 159 14.02 -4.64 -10.34
CA PHE A 159 12.84 -5.42 -10.69
C PHE A 159 12.56 -5.36 -12.20
N LYS A 160 12.61 -4.17 -12.81
CA LYS A 160 12.46 -3.97 -14.25
C LYS A 160 13.47 -4.77 -15.07
N LYS A 161 14.74 -4.75 -14.66
CA LYS A 161 15.81 -5.53 -15.32
C LYS A 161 15.59 -7.03 -15.25
N THR A 162 15.08 -7.53 -14.12
CA THR A 162 14.88 -8.97 -13.90
C THR A 162 13.64 -9.51 -14.61
N ILE A 163 12.52 -8.78 -14.55
CA ILE A 163 11.21 -9.28 -15.02
C ILE A 163 10.84 -8.73 -16.41
N GLY A 164 11.46 -7.65 -16.87
CA GLY A 164 11.23 -7.08 -18.20
C GLY A 164 9.90 -6.34 -18.35
N VAL A 165 9.31 -5.87 -17.25
CA VAL A 165 8.05 -5.10 -17.23
C VAL A 165 8.35 -3.66 -16.80
N ASP A 166 7.70 -2.70 -17.46
CA ASP A 166 7.69 -1.32 -16.98
C ASP A 166 6.59 -1.15 -15.94
N LEU A 167 7.03 -1.03 -14.68
CA LEU A 167 6.24 -0.51 -13.55
C LEU A 167 6.43 1.01 -13.40
#